data_AF-A0A1H0D0K7-F1
#
_entry.id   AF-A0A1H0D0K7-F1
#
_cell.length_a   1.000
_cell.length_b   1.000
_cell.length_c   1.000
_cell.angle_alpha   90.00
_cell.angle_beta   90.00
_cell.angle_gamma   90.00
#
_symmetry.space_group_name_H-M   'P 1'
#
loop_
_entity.id
_entity.type
_entity.pdbx_description
1 polymer ?
#
loop_
_entity_poly.entity_id
_entity_poly.type
_entity_poly.pdbx_seq_one_letter_code
_entity_poly.pdbx_strand_id
1 'polypeptide(L)'
;MPRARRRSLFALLLTATSLLLAGCDSDNEVGDVSLGLFTTKDIKIESLTDPKIPGVTCHLSNIDADLDLADPSDSSLACRQTGPITPDMLADIDTSPSGELLYRRSKSVEARR
;
A
#
# COMPACT_ATOMS: atom_id res chain seq x y z
N MET A 1 -29.08 -42.70 -3.18
CA MET A 1 -28.98 -41.23 -3.37
C MET A 1 -27.85 -40.53 -2.56
N PRO A 2 -26.60 -41.05 -2.42
CA PRO A 2 -25.55 -40.36 -1.64
C PRO A 2 -24.67 -39.39 -2.46
N ARG A 3 -24.63 -39.55 -3.79
CA ARG A 3 -23.73 -38.79 -4.69
C ARG A 3 -24.15 -37.32 -4.86
N ALA A 4 -25.45 -37.02 -4.87
CA ALA A 4 -25.97 -35.64 -4.98
C ALA A 4 -25.72 -34.81 -3.71
N ARG A 5 -25.87 -35.41 -2.52
CA ARG A 5 -25.58 -34.78 -1.23
C ARG A 5 -24.11 -34.41 -1.08
N ARG A 6 -23.20 -35.29 -1.50
CA ARG A 6 -21.74 -35.01 -1.50
C ARG A 6 -21.34 -33.88 -2.45
N ARG A 7 -21.98 -33.77 -3.63
CA ARG A 7 -21.74 -32.68 -4.59
C ARG A 7 -22.23 -31.32 -4.05
N SER A 8 -23.40 -31.31 -3.40
CA SER A 8 -23.96 -30.09 -2.80
C SER A 8 -23.14 -29.60 -1.60
N LEU A 9 -22.61 -30.51 -0.78
CA LEU A 9 -21.71 -30.16 0.32
C LEU A 9 -20.37 -29.61 -0.19
N PHE A 10 -19.79 -30.20 -1.25
CA PHE A 10 -18.57 -29.68 -1.86
C PHE A 10 -18.76 -28.29 -2.46
N ALA A 11 -19.89 -28.05 -3.14
CA ALA A 11 -20.23 -26.75 -3.69
C ALA A 11 -20.38 -25.69 -2.59
N LEU A 12 -21.06 -26.03 -1.48
CA LEU A 12 -21.25 -25.13 -0.34
C LEU A 12 -19.93 -24.80 0.36
N LEU A 13 -19.03 -25.78 0.47
CA LEU A 13 -17.70 -25.60 1.04
C LEU A 13 -16.84 -24.67 0.16
N LEU A 14 -16.86 -24.86 -1.16
CA LEU A 14 -16.14 -23.98 -2.09
C LEU A 14 -16.64 -22.54 -2.03
N THR A 15 -17.96 -22.33 -2.00
CA THR A 15 -18.52 -20.97 -1.87
C THR A 15 -18.19 -20.32 -0.53
N ALA A 16 -18.23 -21.07 0.57
CA ALA A 16 -17.86 -20.55 1.89
C ALA A 16 -16.37 -20.15 1.94
N THR A 17 -15.51 -20.91 1.27
CA THR A 17 -14.06 -20.62 1.23
C THR A 17 -13.78 -19.35 0.41
N SER A 18 -14.49 -19.12 -0.70
CA SER A 18 -14.33 -17.88 -1.49
C SER A 18 -14.77 -16.61 -0.76
N LEU A 19 -15.76 -16.67 0.13
CA LEU A 19 -16.16 -15.51 0.94
C LEU A 19 -15.12 -15.14 1.99
N LEU A 20 -14.32 -16.10 2.47
CA LEU A 20 -13.27 -15.85 3.46
C LEU A 20 -12.05 -15.09 2.88
N LEU A 21 -11.87 -15.11 1.55
CA LEU A 21 -10.79 -14.37 0.88
C LEU A 21 -11.20 -12.94 0.45
N ALA A 22 -12.45 -12.53 0.65
CA ALA A 22 -12.94 -11.21 0.23
C ALA A 22 -12.45 -10.04 1.11
N GLY A 23 -11.64 -10.29 2.14
CA GLY A 23 -11.08 -9.28 3.04
C GLY A 23 -9.67 -8.80 2.70
N CYS A 24 -9.05 -9.31 1.63
CA CYS A 24 -7.70 -8.93 1.21
C CYS A 24 -7.71 -7.82 0.14
N ASP A 25 -8.46 -6.76 0.36
CA ASP A 25 -8.49 -5.58 -0.50
C ASP A 25 -8.29 -4.35 0.38
N SER A 26 -7.03 -4.02 0.64
CA SER A 26 -6.62 -2.78 1.31
C SER A 26 -5.55 -2.15 0.44
N ASP A 27 -5.85 -0.98 -0.12
CA ASP A 27 -5.15 -0.21 -1.16
C ASP A 27 -3.66 0.11 -0.88
N ASN A 28 -2.83 -0.89 -0.64
CA ASN A 28 -1.41 -0.78 -0.28
C ASN A 28 -1.13 -0.15 1.10
N GLU A 29 -2.15 0.15 1.89
CA GLU A 29 -2.01 0.59 3.28
C GLU A 29 -1.55 -0.60 4.13
N VAL A 30 -0.34 -0.52 4.68
CA VAL A 30 0.30 -1.61 5.44
C VAL A 30 0.21 -1.42 6.95
N GLY A 31 -0.29 -0.27 7.41
CA GLY A 31 -0.59 -0.04 8.81
C GLY A 31 -0.94 1.41 9.12
N ASP A 32 -1.80 1.57 10.11
CA ASP A 32 -2.14 2.84 10.75
C ASP A 32 -1.65 2.80 12.20
N VAL A 33 -0.81 3.76 12.57
CA VAL A 33 -0.30 3.89 13.94
C VAL A 33 -0.89 5.15 14.54
N SER A 34 -1.97 4.99 15.30
CA SER A 34 -2.56 6.09 16.06
C SER A 34 -1.69 6.47 17.25
N LEU A 35 -1.30 7.75 17.34
CA LEU A 35 -0.49 8.28 18.44
C LEU A 35 -1.31 8.66 19.69
N GLY A 36 -2.53 8.12 19.81
CA GLY A 36 -3.42 8.27 20.96
C GLY A 36 -4.44 9.41 20.85
N LEU A 37 -5.51 9.31 21.65
CA LEU A 37 -6.69 10.20 21.66
C LEU A 37 -6.37 11.69 21.91
N PHE A 38 -5.18 12.03 22.38
CA PHE A 38 -4.77 13.40 22.72
C PHE A 38 -3.92 14.08 21.66
N THR A 39 -3.37 13.35 20.68
CA THR A 39 -2.51 13.91 19.64
C THR A 39 -3.20 14.05 18.29
N THR A 40 -4.35 13.39 18.08
CA THR A 40 -5.16 13.43 16.83
C THR A 40 -4.32 13.30 15.56
N LYS A 41 -3.20 12.59 15.67
CA LYS A 41 -2.21 12.34 14.61
C LYS A 41 -2.18 10.84 14.38
N ASP A 42 -2.58 10.46 13.18
CA ASP A 42 -2.55 9.09 12.70
C ASP A 42 -1.44 8.99 11.65
N ILE A 43 -0.54 8.00 11.79
CA ILE A 43 0.53 7.77 10.81
C ILE A 43 0.07 6.66 9.89
N LYS A 44 -0.20 7.02 8.63
CA LYS A 44 -0.47 6.04 7.57
C LYS A 44 0.82 5.62 6.90
N ILE A 45 1.04 4.31 6.81
CA ILE A 45 2.17 3.74 6.09
C ILE A 45 1.63 2.98 4.88
N GLU A 46 2.07 3.39 3.69
CA GLU A 46 1.75 2.75 2.41
C GLU A 46 2.99 2.04 1.87
N SER A 47 2.81 0.87 1.24
CA SER A 47 3.88 0.13 0.59
C SER A 47 3.73 0.17 -0.92
N LEU A 48 4.69 0.76 -1.61
CA LEU A 48 4.67 0.97 -3.06
C LEU A 48 5.80 0.17 -3.71
N THR A 49 5.49 -0.60 -4.73
CA THR A 49 6.49 -1.30 -5.54
C THR A 49 6.78 -0.47 -6.78
N ASP A 50 8.06 -0.26 -7.10
CA ASP A 50 8.47 0.44 -8.31
C ASP A 50 8.19 -0.44 -9.55
N PRO A 51 7.44 0.05 -10.56
CA PRO A 51 7.14 -0.73 -11.76
C PRO A 51 8.37 -0.99 -12.65
N LYS A 52 9.38 -0.12 -12.63
CA LYS A 52 10.64 -0.30 -13.37
C LYS A 52 11.62 -1.19 -12.62
N ILE A 53 11.60 -1.14 -11.29
CA ILE A 53 12.47 -1.94 -10.42
C ILE A 53 11.64 -2.76 -9.41
N PRO A 54 10.97 -3.85 -9.85
CA PRO A 54 10.16 -4.68 -8.95
C PRO A 54 10.94 -5.30 -7.77
N GLY A 55 12.28 -5.33 -7.82
CA GLY A 55 13.14 -5.75 -6.71
C GLY A 55 13.31 -4.71 -5.60
N VAL A 56 12.65 -3.55 -5.70
CA VAL A 56 12.66 -2.49 -4.70
C VAL A 56 11.22 -2.20 -4.27
N THR A 57 11.03 -2.13 -2.96
CA THR A 57 9.75 -1.72 -2.35
C THR A 57 9.99 -0.51 -1.48
N CYS A 58 9.21 0.54 -1.71
CA CYS A 58 9.27 1.80 -1.01
C CYS A 58 8.11 1.92 -0.03
N HIS A 59 8.41 2.33 1.18
CA HIS A 59 7.42 2.63 2.20
C HIS A 59 7.27 4.14 2.31
N LEU A 60 6.06 4.64 2.10
CA LEU A 60 5.70 6.03 2.31
C LEU A 60 4.95 6.14 3.63
N SER A 61 5.53 6.83 4.60
CA SER A 61 4.85 7.22 5.83
C SER A 61 4.34 8.65 5.68
N ASN A 62 3.05 8.86 5.90
CA ASN A 62 2.41 10.16 5.91
C ASN A 62 1.62 10.33 7.21
N ILE A 63 1.79 11.48 7.86
CA ILE A 63 1.02 11.82 9.07
C ILE A 63 -0.28 12.50 8.64
N ASP A 64 -1.42 11.84 8.87
CA ASP A 64 -2.75 12.44 8.73
C ASP A 64 -3.20 12.93 10.12
N ALA A 65 -3.13 14.24 10.37
CA ALA A 65 -3.72 14.82 11.58
C ALA A 65 -5.13 15.33 11.28
N ASP A 66 -6.15 14.91 12.04
CA ASP A 66 -7.55 15.27 11.74
C ASP A 66 -7.95 16.69 12.18
N LEU A 67 -7.20 17.29 13.12
CA LEU A 67 -7.54 18.59 13.73
C LEU A 67 -6.38 19.59 13.79
N ASP A 68 -5.20 19.21 13.32
CA ASP A 68 -4.10 20.14 13.13
C ASP A 68 -3.90 20.37 11.63
N LEU A 69 -3.54 21.60 11.28
CA LEU A 69 -3.00 22.00 9.98
C LEU A 69 -1.68 21.25 9.74
N ALA A 70 -1.75 19.93 9.61
CA ALA A 70 -0.60 19.08 9.40
C ALA A 70 0.10 19.57 8.14
N ASP A 71 1.35 19.99 8.34
CA ASP A 71 2.20 20.38 7.24
C ASP A 71 2.32 19.17 6.30
N PRO A 72 1.87 19.24 5.05
CA PRO A 72 2.03 18.14 4.09
C PRO A 72 3.50 17.75 3.86
N SER A 73 4.44 18.51 4.43
CA SER A 73 5.88 18.21 4.47
C SER A 73 6.27 17.09 5.46
N ASP A 74 5.41 16.67 6.41
CA ASP A 74 5.69 15.57 7.36
C ASP A 74 5.50 14.17 6.72
N SER A 75 6.09 13.97 5.53
CA SER A 75 6.09 12.70 4.80
C SER A 75 7.51 12.18 4.58
N SER A 76 7.69 10.86 4.69
CA SER A 76 8.99 10.20 4.50
C SER A 76 8.85 9.00 3.58
N LEU A 77 9.76 8.89 2.61
CA LEU A 77 9.82 7.77 1.67
C LEU A 77 11.11 6.99 1.86
N ALA A 78 11.00 5.70 2.15
CA ALA A 78 12.13 4.82 2.39
C ALA A 78 12.03 3.56 1.52
N CYS A 79 12.98 3.39 0.60
CA CYS A 79 13.05 2.23 -0.28
C CYS A 79 13.98 1.15 0.27
N ARG A 80 13.53 -0.11 0.20
CA ARG A 80 14.28 -1.31 0.59
C ARG A 80 14.31 -2.28 -0.57
N GLN A 81 15.47 -2.90 -0.76
CA GLN A 81 15.63 -3.97 -1.73
C GLN A 81 14.94 -5.23 -1.19
N THR A 82 13.90 -5.67 -1.89
CA THR A 82 13.12 -6.87 -1.58
C THR A 82 13.41 -8.02 -2.54
N GLY A 83 14.07 -7.75 -3.67
CA GLY A 83 14.41 -8.73 -4.69
C GLY A 83 15.73 -8.45 -5.43
N PRO A 84 16.05 -9.25 -6.46
CA PRO A 84 17.22 -9.00 -7.31
C PRO A 84 17.03 -7.75 -8.16
N ILE A 85 18.08 -6.93 -8.26
CA ILE A 85 18.14 -5.76 -9.14
C ILE A 85 19.10 -6.12 -10.27
N THR A 86 18.60 -6.17 -11.50
CA THR A 86 19.42 -6.47 -12.68
C THR A 86 19.91 -5.17 -13.34
N PRO A 87 21.04 -5.21 -14.08
CA PRO A 87 21.52 -4.05 -14.82
C PRO A 87 20.53 -3.54 -15.87
N ASP A 88 19.73 -4.43 -16.47
CA ASP A 88 18.72 -4.08 -17.45
C ASP A 88 17.60 -3.21 -16.83
N MET A 89 17.25 -3.45 -15.57
CA MET A 89 16.27 -2.64 -14.83
C MET A 89 16.79 -1.22 -14.55
N LEU A 90 18.12 -1.04 -14.50
CA LEU A 90 18.74 0.26 -14.26
C LEU A 90 18.94 1.08 -15.53
N ALA A 91 18.90 0.45 -16.70
CA ALA A 91 19.16 1.10 -17.98
C ALA A 91 18.08 2.12 -18.37
N ASP A 92 16.83 1.89 -17.93
CA ASP A 92 15.66 2.70 -18.25
C ASP A 92 15.35 3.79 -17.20
N ILE A 93 16.27 4.02 -16.24
CA ILE A 93 16.12 5.01 -15.16
C ILE A 93 16.76 6.33 -15.57
N ASP A 94 16.04 7.43 -15.38
CA ASP A 94 16.62 8.76 -15.51
C ASP A 94 17.47 9.09 -14.27
N THR A 95 18.80 9.06 -14.45
CA THR A 95 19.80 9.41 -13.43
C THR A 95 20.27 10.87 -13.52
N SER A 96 19.58 11.70 -14.32
CA SER A 96 19.87 13.12 -14.43
C SER A 96 19.66 13.85 -13.10
N PRO A 97 20.20 15.07 -12.94
CA PRO A 97 20.00 15.87 -11.73
C PRO A 97 18.53 16.20 -11.42
N SER A 98 17.65 16.18 -12.42
CA SER A 98 16.20 16.32 -12.25
C SER A 98 15.53 15.06 -11.70
N GLY A 99 16.17 13.90 -11.87
CA GLY A 99 15.67 12.60 -11.47
C GLY A 99 14.38 12.19 -12.17
N GLU A 100 13.81 11.07 -11.73
CA GLU A 100 12.56 10.54 -12.21
C GLU A 100 11.44 10.68 -11.17
N LEU A 101 10.21 10.97 -11.62
CA LEU A 101 9.03 10.99 -10.76
C LEU A 101 8.57 9.55 -10.45
N LEU A 102 8.93 9.04 -9.27
CA LEU A 102 8.56 7.69 -8.83
C LEU A 102 7.12 7.59 -8.32
N TYR A 103 6.64 8.61 -7.60
CA TYR A 103 5.30 8.63 -7.02
C TYR A 103 4.85 10.08 -6.79
N ARG A 104 3.57 10.35 -7.05
CA ARG A 104 2.96 11.66 -6.79
C ARG A 104 1.62 11.46 -6.12
N ARG A 105 1.49 11.99 -4.90
CA ARG A 105 0.20 12.21 -4.24
C ARG A 105 0.09 13.66 -3.84
N SER A 106 -1.03 14.28 -4.19
CA SER A 106 -1.39 15.61 -3.75
C SER A 106 -2.10 15.49 -2.39
N LYS A 107 -1.39 15.78 -1.31
CA LYS A 107 -2.01 16.09 -0.03
C LYS A 107 -2.04 17.61 0.06
N SER A 108 -3.23 18.20 0.07
CA SER A 108 -3.39 19.64 0.31
C SER A 108 -4.29 19.85 1.52
N VAL A 109 -4.10 20.97 2.21
CA VAL A 109 -4.88 21.32 3.40
C VAL A 109 -6.37 21.42 3.07
N GLU A 110 -6.73 21.79 1.83
CA GLU A 110 -8.13 21.95 1.38
C GLU A 110 -8.71 20.78 0.58
N ALA A 111 -7.89 19.89 0.00
CA ALA A 111 -8.38 18.72 -0.76
C ALA A 111 -8.56 17.46 0.11
N ARG A 112 -8.80 17.63 1.41
CA ARG A 112 -9.21 16.52 2.31
C ARG A 112 -10.69 16.21 2.07
N ARG A 113 -11.00 15.63 0.92
CA ARG A 113 -12.25 14.92 0.62
C ARG A 113 -12.02 13.78 -0.36
#